data_AF-A0A8J4UEW3-F1
#
_entry.id   AF-A0A8J4UEW3-F1
#
_cell.length_a   1.000
_cell.length_b   1.000
_cell.length_c   1.000
_cell.angle_alpha   90.00
_cell.angle_beta   90.00
_cell.angle_gamma   90.00
#
_symmetry.space_group_name_H-M   'P 1'
#
loop_
_entity.id
_entity.type
_entity.pdbx_description
1 polymer ?
#
loop_
_entity_poly.entity_id
_entity_poly.type
_entity_poly.pdbx_seq_one_letter_code
_entity_poly.pdbx_strand_id
1 'polypeptide(L)'
;MITIISLALVFLSLASNVYTEVSRRQIYGTLGGNVSLPCRLSSSDGFSFDGIGKRIKWTKLEDTNDETSVLISMGFHKVIYGRFENHVDLQEADKNDASLIITNLQPDDFGTYKCEILSGMDDIVVEIDLRMGGVVFPYSPRLGRYNLNFHDAEVACLSQEAVVASFEQLRQAWIGGLDWCNAGWLSDGTVQYPITKPRQPCGGNVAAGVRSYGRRNKTNNHFDVFCWTPGYN
;
A
#
# COMPACT_ATOMS: atom_id res chain seq x y z
N MET A 1 55.78 16.54 -39.82
CA MET A 1 54.82 17.36 -40.61
C MET A 1 53.46 16.69 -40.47
N ILE A 2 52.70 16.94 -39.40
CA ILE A 2 51.69 18.02 -39.22
C ILE A 2 50.62 18.02 -40.31
N THR A 3 49.42 17.59 -39.95
CA THR A 3 48.07 18.12 -40.34
C THR A 3 47.08 17.50 -39.33
N ILE A 4 46.75 18.16 -38.21
CA ILE A 4 45.61 19.07 -37.97
C ILE A 4 44.29 18.57 -38.61
N ILE A 5 43.46 17.82 -37.86
CA ILE A 5 42.01 17.71 -38.12
C ILE A 5 41.24 17.67 -36.77
N SER A 6 40.42 18.71 -36.59
CA SER A 6 39.17 18.86 -35.83
C SER A 6 39.05 18.53 -34.34
N LEU A 7 39.01 19.61 -33.57
CA LEU A 7 38.07 19.77 -32.45
C LEU A 7 36.62 19.60 -32.94
N ALA A 8 35.88 18.68 -32.35
CA ALA A 8 34.44 18.82 -32.16
C ALA A 8 34.05 18.12 -30.86
N LEU A 9 33.67 18.95 -29.88
CA LEU A 9 33.10 18.59 -28.60
C LEU A 9 31.83 17.76 -28.80
N VAL A 10 31.80 16.54 -28.27
CA VAL A 10 30.55 15.83 -27.99
C VAL A 10 30.60 15.37 -26.55
N PHE A 11 30.39 16.33 -25.64
CA PHE A 11 29.92 16.02 -24.29
C PHE A 11 28.44 15.67 -24.42
N LEU A 12 28.14 14.40 -24.65
CA LEU A 12 26.80 13.87 -24.48
C LEU A 12 26.53 13.78 -22.97
N SER A 13 25.82 14.77 -22.46
CA SER A 13 25.25 14.77 -21.12
C SER A 13 24.23 13.63 -21.02
N LEU A 14 24.61 12.53 -20.38
CA LEU A 14 23.64 11.58 -19.85
C LEU A 14 23.09 12.16 -18.54
N ALA A 15 22.11 13.05 -18.67
CA ALA A 15 21.16 13.29 -17.60
C ALA A 15 20.34 12.00 -17.45
N SER A 16 20.87 11.06 -16.70
CA SER A 16 20.10 9.90 -16.25
C SER A 16 19.09 10.46 -15.27
N ASN A 17 17.83 10.59 -15.70
CA ASN A 17 16.70 10.79 -14.81
C ASN A 17 16.67 9.61 -13.84
N VAL A 18 17.32 9.79 -12.70
CA VAL A 18 17.07 8.98 -11.51
C VAL A 18 15.66 9.34 -11.10
N TYR A 19 14.67 8.61 -11.63
CA TYR A 19 13.36 8.53 -11.00
C TYR A 19 13.62 7.84 -9.66
N THR A 20 13.87 8.63 -8.62
CA THR A 20 13.79 8.17 -7.24
C THR A 20 12.36 7.68 -7.06
N GLU A 21 12.14 6.37 -6.97
CA GLU A 21 10.91 5.83 -6.42
C GLU A 21 10.78 6.41 -5.01
N VAL A 22 9.87 7.37 -4.83
CA VAL A 22 9.46 7.82 -3.52
C VAL A 22 8.81 6.61 -2.85
N SER A 23 9.49 6.01 -1.88
CA SER A 23 9.00 4.85 -1.15
C SER A 23 7.77 5.24 -0.32
N ARG A 24 6.57 5.17 -0.93
CA ARG A 24 5.29 5.38 -0.25
C ARG A 24 4.98 4.17 0.62
N ARG A 25 4.72 4.40 1.91
CA ARG A 25 4.28 3.33 2.82
C ARG A 25 2.81 3.05 2.60
N GLN A 26 2.44 1.81 2.35
CA GLN A 26 1.03 1.40 2.20
C GLN A 26 0.47 0.93 3.53
N ILE A 27 -0.72 1.42 3.88
CA ILE A 27 -1.46 1.02 5.09
C ILE A 27 -2.87 0.66 4.70
N TYR A 28 -3.40 -0.42 5.29
CA TYR A 28 -4.74 -0.90 5.00
C TYR A 28 -5.67 -0.58 6.17
N GLY A 29 -6.82 0.02 5.88
CA GLY A 29 -7.87 0.32 6.85
C GLY A 29 -9.21 -0.27 6.44
N THR A 30 -10.01 -0.74 7.39
CA THR A 30 -11.38 -1.22 7.15
C THR A 30 -12.40 -0.11 7.32
N LEU A 31 -13.47 -0.11 6.51
CA LEU A 31 -14.55 0.87 6.63
C LEU A 31 -15.18 0.79 8.03
N GLY A 32 -15.47 1.96 8.62
CA GLY A 32 -15.97 2.07 10.00
C GLY A 32 -14.95 1.72 11.10
N GLY A 33 -13.76 1.26 10.73
CA GLY A 33 -12.65 1.00 11.66
C GLY A 33 -11.83 2.25 11.98
N ASN A 34 -10.82 2.06 12.83
CA ASN A 34 -9.82 3.09 13.15
C ASN A 34 -8.47 2.68 12.56
N VAL A 35 -7.68 3.65 12.09
CA VAL A 35 -6.34 3.42 11.56
C VAL A 35 -5.36 4.46 12.11
N SER A 36 -4.11 4.06 12.30
CA SER A 36 -3.01 4.96 12.64
C SER A 36 -2.04 5.06 11.47
N LEU A 37 -1.78 6.28 11.00
CA LEU A 37 -0.80 6.60 9.98
C LEU A 37 0.50 7.00 10.68
N PRO A 38 1.53 6.14 10.68
CA PRO A 38 2.73 6.33 11.47
C PRO A 38 3.61 7.44 10.90
N CYS A 39 3.89 8.44 11.73
CA CYS A 39 4.86 9.48 11.43
C CYS A 39 5.63 9.82 12.69
N ARG A 40 6.93 9.52 12.71
CA ARG A 40 7.78 9.63 13.89
C ARG A 40 9.13 10.24 13.55
N LEU A 41 9.61 11.12 14.42
CA LEU A 41 10.99 11.61 14.37
C LEU A 41 11.97 10.53 14.84
N SER A 42 13.07 10.37 14.11
CA SER A 42 14.22 9.61 14.61
C SER A 42 14.83 10.36 15.78
N SER A 43 15.12 9.66 16.88
CA SER A 43 15.74 10.24 18.07
C SER A 43 17.18 10.68 17.79
N SER A 44 17.38 11.90 17.28
CA SER A 44 18.66 12.60 17.37
C SER A 44 18.73 13.27 18.73
N ASP A 45 19.80 13.01 19.50
CA ASP A 45 20.14 13.76 20.71
C ASP A 45 20.61 15.19 20.33
N GLY A 46 19.70 15.97 19.75
CA GLY A 46 19.89 17.37 19.42
C GLY A 46 19.10 18.24 20.39
N PHE A 47 19.75 19.23 20.98
CA PHE A 47 19.21 20.22 21.93
C PHE A 47 17.80 20.71 21.54
N SER A 48 16.78 19.99 22.03
CA SER A 48 15.40 20.33 21.80
C SER A 48 14.96 21.24 22.94
N PHE A 49 14.70 22.51 22.64
CA PHE A 49 14.03 23.42 23.56
C PHE A 49 12.59 22.92 23.77
N ASP A 50 12.40 22.07 24.76
CA ASP A 50 11.15 21.77 25.49
C ASP A 50 9.82 22.01 24.72
N GLY A 51 9.63 21.34 23.57
CA GLY A 51 8.38 21.42 22.78
C GLY A 51 8.09 22.75 22.07
N ILE A 52 8.86 23.80 22.33
CA ILE A 52 8.72 25.14 21.73
C ILE A 52 9.49 25.15 20.40
N GLY A 53 8.92 24.52 19.37
CA GLY A 53 9.52 24.55 18.02
C GLY A 53 9.17 23.41 17.07
N LYS A 54 8.35 22.44 17.48
CA LYS A 54 7.90 21.36 16.61
C LYS A 54 6.61 21.75 15.90
N ARG A 55 6.64 21.78 14.57
CA ARG A 55 5.45 21.94 13.72
C ARG A 55 5.15 20.61 13.04
N ILE A 56 3.94 20.11 13.24
CA ILE A 56 3.43 18.92 12.55
C ILE A 56 2.36 19.39 11.57
N LYS A 57 2.43 18.94 10.32
CA LYS A 57 1.44 19.19 9.30
C LYS A 57 1.10 17.89 8.58
N TRP A 58 -0.18 17.55 8.60
CA TRP A 58 -0.76 16.48 7.81
C TRP A 58 -1.57 17.07 6.67
N THR A 59 -1.31 16.61 5.45
CA THR A 59 -2.11 16.93 4.27
C THR A 59 -2.57 15.65 3.57
N LYS A 60 -3.75 15.68 2.96
CA LYS A 60 -4.22 14.67 2.01
C LYS A 60 -3.88 15.16 0.61
N LEU A 61 -3.19 14.34 -0.16
CA LEU A 61 -2.81 14.64 -1.54
C LEU A 61 -3.97 14.21 -2.45
N GLU A 62 -4.49 15.15 -3.23
CA GLU A 62 -5.51 14.90 -4.24
C GLU A 62 -4.85 14.70 -5.62
N ASP A 63 -5.55 14.02 -6.53
CA ASP A 63 -5.02 13.70 -7.87
C ASP A 63 -4.72 14.95 -8.73
N THR A 64 -5.33 16.09 -8.40
CA THR A 64 -5.19 17.38 -9.11
C THR A 64 -3.95 18.17 -8.72
N ASN A 65 -3.00 17.56 -8.00
CA ASN A 65 -1.85 18.26 -7.39
C ASN A 65 -2.26 19.25 -6.28
N ASP A 66 -3.53 19.21 -5.86
CA ASP A 66 -4.04 19.99 -4.74
C ASP A 66 -3.75 19.26 -3.42
N GLU A 67 -3.39 20.01 -2.38
CA GLU A 67 -3.17 19.48 -1.04
C GLU A 67 -4.24 20.01 -0.10
N THR A 68 -5.05 19.10 0.45
CA THR A 68 -6.03 19.45 1.48
C THR A 68 -5.38 19.33 2.86
N SER A 69 -5.38 20.42 3.63
CA SER A 69 -4.91 20.36 5.02
C SER A 69 -5.83 19.47 5.85
N VAL A 70 -5.24 18.55 6.62
CA VAL A 70 -5.96 17.64 7.53
C VAL A 70 -5.83 18.17 8.95
N LEU A 71 -4.58 18.34 9.40
CA LEU A 71 -4.25 18.75 10.76
C LEU A 71 -2.95 19.52 10.78
N ILE A 72 -2.90 20.63 11.52
CA ILE A 72 -1.67 21.36 11.84
C ILE A 72 -1.54 21.48 13.36
N SER A 73 -0.39 21.08 13.89
CA SER A 73 -0.04 21.24 15.30
C SER A 73 1.24 22.07 15.45
N MET A 74 1.22 23.01 16.39
CA MET A 74 2.34 23.84 16.82
C MET A 74 2.41 23.82 18.35
N GLY A 75 3.12 22.83 18.91
CA GLY A 75 3.14 22.59 20.34
C GLY A 75 1.74 22.31 20.88
N PHE A 76 1.21 23.21 21.71
CA PHE A 76 -0.12 23.07 22.33
C PHE A 76 -1.28 23.51 21.44
N HIS A 77 -1.00 24.16 20.31
CA HIS A 77 -2.03 24.63 19.39
C HIS A 77 -2.26 23.60 18.28
N LYS A 78 -3.46 23.01 18.26
CA LYS A 78 -3.88 22.04 17.25
C LYS A 78 -5.08 22.57 16.49
N VAL A 79 -5.00 22.55 15.17
CA VAL A 79 -6.08 22.93 14.26
C VAL A 79 -6.35 21.77 13.32
N ILE A 80 -7.60 21.33 13.27
CA ILE A 80 -8.10 20.30 12.36
C ILE A 80 -8.96 21.02 11.32
N TYR A 81 -8.94 20.59 10.08
CA TYR A 81 -9.56 21.30 8.97
C TYR A 81 -10.66 20.49 8.29
N GLY A 82 -11.72 21.19 7.91
CA GLY A 82 -12.73 20.69 6.98
C GLY A 82 -13.43 19.42 7.47
N ARG A 83 -13.55 18.42 6.60
CA ARG A 83 -14.25 17.16 6.89
C ARG A 83 -13.57 16.29 7.95
N PHE A 84 -12.32 16.62 8.31
CA PHE A 84 -11.54 15.88 9.29
C PHE A 84 -11.87 16.26 10.73
N GLU A 85 -12.68 17.30 10.94
CA GLU A 85 -13.13 17.69 12.27
C GLU A 85 -13.87 16.53 12.97
N ASN A 86 -13.53 16.30 14.24
CA ASN A 86 -14.14 15.30 15.13
C ASN A 86 -13.90 13.82 14.79
N HIS A 87 -13.08 13.47 13.81
CA HIS A 87 -12.71 12.06 13.58
C HIS A 87 -11.21 11.80 13.37
N VAL A 88 -10.36 12.83 13.34
CA VAL A 88 -8.89 12.67 13.36
C VAL A 88 -8.26 13.20 14.65
N ASP A 89 -7.16 12.58 15.06
CA ASP A 89 -6.35 13.05 16.18
C ASP A 89 -4.86 12.73 16.00
N LEU A 90 -3.98 13.41 16.73
CA LEU A 90 -2.58 13.00 16.86
C LEU A 90 -2.46 11.97 17.99
N GLN A 91 -1.70 10.90 17.74
CA GLN A 91 -1.50 9.83 18.72
C GLN A 91 -0.68 10.26 19.94
N GLU A 92 0.36 11.08 19.73
CA GLU A 92 1.21 11.69 20.76
C GLU A 92 1.67 10.71 21.88
N ALA A 93 1.97 9.45 21.54
CA ALA A 93 2.40 8.45 22.53
C ALA A 93 3.74 8.82 23.21
N ASP A 94 4.55 9.64 22.53
CA ASP A 94 5.76 10.28 23.05
C ASP A 94 6.02 11.59 22.31
N LYS A 95 7.02 12.38 22.74
CA LYS A 95 7.38 13.68 22.15
C LYS A 95 7.72 13.63 20.64
N ASN A 96 8.11 12.47 20.13
CA ASN A 96 8.51 12.27 18.74
C ASN A 96 7.37 11.69 17.89
N ASP A 97 6.27 11.27 18.52
CA ASP A 97 5.12 10.68 17.85
C ASP A 97 4.17 11.74 17.27
N ALA A 98 4.11 11.79 15.95
CA ALA A 98 3.22 12.65 15.19
C ALA A 98 2.23 11.81 14.35
N SER A 99 2.02 10.54 14.72
CA SER A 99 1.14 9.63 13.99
C SER A 99 -0.30 10.13 14.02
N LEU A 100 -0.97 10.08 12.86
CA LEU A 100 -2.36 10.51 12.72
C LEU A 100 -3.30 9.33 12.92
N ILE A 101 -4.22 9.45 13.86
CA ILE A 101 -5.32 8.50 14.07
C ILE A 101 -6.52 9.01 13.30
N ILE A 102 -7.09 8.17 12.43
CA ILE A 102 -8.38 8.41 11.78
C ILE A 102 -9.37 7.39 12.34
N THR A 103 -10.52 7.88 12.81
CA THR A 103 -11.58 7.06 13.41
C THR A 103 -12.78 6.98 12.50
N ASN A 104 -13.52 5.86 12.59
CA ASN A 104 -14.71 5.60 11.78
C ASN A 104 -14.47 5.86 10.27
N LEU A 105 -13.49 5.15 9.70
CA LEU A 105 -13.02 5.33 8.33
C LEU A 105 -14.16 5.36 7.31
N GLN A 106 -14.17 6.40 6.49
CA GLN A 106 -15.12 6.62 5.39
C GLN A 106 -14.46 6.34 4.03
N PRO A 107 -15.23 6.09 2.96
CA PRO A 107 -14.68 5.89 1.60
C PRO A 107 -13.77 7.04 1.13
N ASP A 108 -14.10 8.27 1.51
CA ASP A 108 -13.35 9.46 1.11
C ASP A 108 -12.04 9.63 1.91
N ASP A 109 -11.83 8.86 2.99
CA ASP A 109 -10.59 8.87 3.78
C ASP A 109 -9.46 8.12 3.09
N PHE A 110 -9.75 7.23 2.16
CA PHE A 110 -8.71 6.54 1.41
C PHE A 110 -7.99 7.49 0.45
N GLY A 111 -6.71 7.22 0.23
CA GLY A 111 -5.83 8.05 -0.58
C GLY A 111 -4.47 8.26 0.05
N THR A 112 -3.69 9.17 -0.54
CA THR A 112 -2.33 9.46 -0.08
C THR A 112 -2.32 10.62 0.91
N TYR A 113 -1.63 10.42 2.03
CA TYR A 113 -1.39 11.42 3.06
C TYR A 113 0.09 11.76 3.11
N LYS A 114 0.39 13.02 3.36
CA LYS A 114 1.74 13.52 3.58
C LYS A 114 1.85 14.07 5.00
N CYS A 115 2.81 13.54 5.75
CA CYS A 115 3.21 14.06 7.04
C CYS A 115 4.47 14.88 6.89
N GLU A 116 4.46 16.10 7.42
CA GLU A 116 5.60 17.01 7.48
C GLU A 116 5.85 17.37 8.95
N ILE A 117 7.00 16.99 9.50
CA ILE A 117 7.45 17.39 10.83
C ILE A 117 8.65 18.31 10.66
N LEU A 118 8.55 19.53 11.17
CA LEU A 118 9.66 20.49 11.24
C LEU A 118 10.06 20.64 12.71
N SER A 119 11.32 20.38 13.04
CA SER A 119 11.84 20.45 14.41
C SER A 119 13.26 20.99 14.43
N GLY A 120 13.41 22.32 14.45
CA GLY A 120 14.72 22.97 14.48
C GLY A 120 15.46 22.81 13.14
N MET A 121 16.47 21.94 13.12
CA MET A 121 17.24 21.59 11.91
C MET A 121 16.85 20.24 11.30
N ASP A 122 16.00 19.47 12.00
CA ASP A 122 15.54 18.16 11.57
C ASP A 122 14.15 18.28 10.93
N ASP A 123 14.06 17.93 9.65
CA ASP A 123 12.82 17.91 8.89
C ASP A 123 12.54 16.49 8.38
N ILE A 124 11.31 16.02 8.57
CA ILE A 124 10.85 14.72 8.06
C ILE A 124 9.62 14.91 7.21
N VAL A 125 9.65 14.32 6.02
CA VAL A 125 8.52 14.22 5.11
C VAL A 125 8.25 12.74 4.81
N VAL A 126 7.03 12.28 5.09
CA VAL A 126 6.62 10.89 4.81
C VAL A 126 5.31 10.90 4.05
N GLU A 127 5.26 10.17 2.93
CA GLU A 127 4.04 9.89 2.20
C GLU A 127 3.51 8.49 2.53
N ILE A 128 2.22 8.40 2.83
CA ILE A 128 1.53 7.19 3.25
C ILE A 128 0.28 7.02 2.38
N ASP A 129 0.16 5.86 1.74
CA ASP A 129 -0.99 5.50 0.92
C ASP A 129 -1.96 4.64 1.76
N LEU A 130 -3.04 5.26 2.23
CA LEU A 130 -4.10 4.59 2.97
C LEU A 130 -5.06 3.94 1.98
N ARG A 131 -5.05 2.60 1.95
CA ARG A 131 -5.86 1.77 1.07
C ARG A 131 -6.97 1.07 1.85
N MET A 132 -8.05 0.77 1.14
CA MET A 132 -9.14 -0.02 1.70
C MET A 132 -8.66 -1.47 1.90
N GLY A 133 -8.73 -1.92 3.15
CA GLY A 133 -8.52 -3.30 3.55
C GLY A 133 -9.71 -4.17 3.16
N GLY A 134 -9.47 -5.47 3.07
CA GLY A 134 -10.51 -6.43 2.70
C GLY A 134 -10.05 -7.87 2.89
N VAL A 135 -10.92 -8.80 2.53
CA VAL A 135 -10.69 -10.23 2.68
C VAL A 135 -10.44 -10.85 1.32
N VAL A 136 -9.36 -11.62 1.21
CA VAL A 136 -9.16 -12.54 0.07
C VAL A 136 -9.69 -13.90 0.44
N PHE A 137 -10.54 -14.47 -0.41
CA PHE A 137 -11.06 -15.82 -0.25
C PHE A 137 -10.91 -16.62 -1.55
N PRO A 138 -10.58 -17.92 -1.47
CA PRO A 138 -10.56 -18.80 -2.64
C PRO A 138 -11.98 -19.16 -3.07
N TYR A 139 -12.20 -19.29 -4.38
CA TYR A 139 -13.47 -19.73 -4.95
C TYR A 139 -13.25 -20.78 -6.05
N SER A 140 -14.05 -21.85 -5.98
CA SER A 140 -14.18 -22.89 -7.01
C SER A 140 -15.65 -23.12 -7.32
N PRO A 141 -16.03 -23.32 -8.58
CA PRO A 141 -17.42 -23.59 -8.95
C PRO A 141 -17.86 -24.98 -8.47
N ARG A 142 -19.18 -25.19 -8.37
CA ARG A 142 -19.78 -26.48 -7.96
C ARG A 142 -19.40 -27.66 -8.86
N LEU A 143 -19.02 -27.37 -10.11
CA LEU A 143 -18.57 -28.36 -11.11
C LEU A 143 -17.21 -29.00 -10.77
N GLY A 144 -16.45 -28.42 -9.82
CA GLY A 144 -15.16 -28.94 -9.37
C GLY A 144 -14.05 -27.90 -9.44
N ARG A 145 -12.86 -28.29 -8.98
CA ARG A 145 -11.65 -27.47 -9.00
C ARG A 145 -11.14 -27.28 -10.42
N TYR A 146 -10.47 -26.15 -10.66
CA TYR A 146 -9.79 -25.87 -11.93
C TYR A 146 -10.69 -25.87 -13.15
N ASN A 147 -11.88 -25.29 -12.99
CA ASN A 147 -12.92 -25.28 -14.02
C ASN A 147 -13.33 -23.86 -14.44
N LEU A 148 -12.54 -22.83 -14.08
CA LEU A 148 -12.75 -21.45 -14.50
C LEU A 148 -11.61 -20.99 -15.41
N ASN A 149 -11.92 -20.55 -16.62
CA ASN A 149 -11.01 -19.66 -17.33
C ASN A 149 -11.00 -18.27 -16.66
N PHE A 150 -10.15 -17.35 -17.11
CA PHE A 150 -10.03 -16.05 -16.44
C PHE A 150 -11.32 -15.23 -16.49
N HIS A 151 -12.07 -15.29 -17.60
CA HIS A 151 -13.31 -14.54 -17.77
C HIS A 151 -14.43 -15.10 -16.88
N ASP A 152 -14.53 -16.43 -16.78
CA ASP A 152 -15.46 -17.09 -15.87
C ASP A 152 -15.10 -16.81 -14.41
N ALA A 153 -13.80 -16.69 -14.10
CA ALA A 153 -13.30 -16.32 -12.79
C ALA A 153 -13.67 -14.88 -12.40
N GLU A 154 -13.62 -13.92 -13.33
CA GLU A 154 -14.10 -12.55 -13.12
C GLU A 154 -15.60 -12.53 -12.79
N VAL A 155 -16.41 -13.21 -13.60
CA VAL A 155 -17.86 -13.32 -13.39
C VAL A 155 -18.16 -14.03 -12.05
N ALA A 156 -17.39 -15.06 -11.72
CA ALA A 156 -17.53 -15.78 -10.46
C ALA A 156 -17.30 -14.86 -9.25
N CYS A 157 -16.23 -14.08 -9.22
CA CYS A 157 -16.01 -13.13 -8.11
C CYS A 157 -17.10 -12.07 -8.04
N LEU A 158 -17.52 -11.51 -9.18
CA LEU A 158 -18.60 -10.52 -9.22
C LEU A 158 -19.92 -11.06 -8.66
N SER A 159 -20.22 -12.34 -8.91
CA SER A 159 -21.41 -13.00 -8.34
C SER A 159 -21.38 -13.14 -6.82
N GLN A 160 -20.21 -12.96 -6.19
CA GLN A 160 -19.98 -12.98 -4.75
C GLN A 160 -19.75 -11.58 -4.18
N GLU A 161 -20.16 -10.53 -4.91
CA GLU A 161 -19.95 -9.12 -4.55
C GLU A 161 -18.46 -8.78 -4.35
N ALA A 162 -17.59 -9.47 -5.08
CA ALA A 162 -16.14 -9.36 -5.00
C ALA A 162 -15.53 -9.11 -6.38
N VAL A 163 -14.23 -8.83 -6.40
CA VAL A 163 -13.43 -8.73 -7.64
C VAL A 163 -12.28 -9.73 -7.59
N VAL A 164 -11.66 -10.05 -8.73
CA VAL A 164 -10.47 -10.90 -8.74
C VAL A 164 -9.35 -10.20 -7.96
N ALA A 165 -8.75 -10.90 -7.00
CA ALA A 165 -7.71 -10.37 -6.15
C ALA A 165 -6.45 -10.02 -6.96
N SER A 166 -5.80 -8.92 -6.59
CA SER A 166 -4.43 -8.62 -7.02
C SER A 166 -3.41 -9.50 -6.31
N PHE A 167 -2.19 -9.58 -6.86
CA PHE A 167 -1.07 -10.24 -6.18
C PHE A 167 -0.80 -9.64 -4.80
N GLU A 168 -0.83 -8.31 -4.67
CA GLU A 168 -0.56 -7.66 -3.39
C GLU A 168 -1.61 -8.03 -2.34
N GLN A 169 -2.91 -8.03 -2.70
CA GLN A 169 -3.97 -8.49 -1.81
C GLN A 169 -3.78 -9.97 -1.40
N LEU A 170 -3.44 -10.86 -2.34
CA LEU A 170 -3.15 -12.26 -2.01
C LEU A 170 -1.94 -12.40 -1.08
N ARG A 171 -0.89 -11.62 -1.32
CA ARG A 171 0.33 -11.61 -0.49
C ARG A 171 0.02 -11.14 0.93
N GLN A 172 -0.78 -10.09 1.09
CA GLN A 172 -1.23 -9.63 2.40
C GLN A 172 -2.07 -10.69 3.11
N ALA A 173 -3.00 -11.34 2.41
CA ALA A 173 -3.79 -12.44 2.98
C ALA A 173 -2.90 -13.61 3.43
N TRP A 174 -1.86 -13.95 2.66
CA TRP A 174 -0.87 -14.97 3.05
C TRP A 174 -0.07 -14.57 4.29
N ILE A 175 0.40 -13.32 4.38
CA ILE A 175 1.04 -12.78 5.60
C ILE A 175 0.09 -12.88 6.80
N GLY A 176 -1.20 -12.63 6.57
CA GLY A 176 -2.28 -12.82 7.54
C GLY A 176 -2.63 -14.28 7.85
N GLY A 177 -1.98 -15.25 7.22
CA GLY A 177 -2.12 -16.67 7.53
C GLY A 177 -2.90 -17.51 6.51
N LEU A 178 -3.35 -16.94 5.38
CA LEU A 178 -4.06 -17.68 4.34
C LEU A 178 -3.18 -18.80 3.76
N ASP A 179 -3.66 -20.05 3.88
CA ASP A 179 -3.05 -21.24 3.30
C ASP A 179 -4.06 -21.94 2.41
N TRP A 180 -3.77 -22.03 1.11
CA TRP A 180 -4.62 -22.66 0.13
C TRP A 180 -3.81 -23.39 -0.94
N CYS A 181 -4.09 -24.67 -1.14
CA CYS A 181 -3.29 -25.56 -1.99
C CYS A 181 -3.74 -25.60 -3.46
N ASN A 182 -4.79 -24.88 -3.83
CA ASN A 182 -5.24 -24.82 -5.21
C ASN A 182 -4.74 -23.54 -5.88
N ALA A 183 -4.22 -23.68 -7.09
CA ALA A 183 -3.83 -22.57 -7.93
C ALA A 183 -5.05 -21.77 -8.42
N GLY A 184 -5.02 -20.45 -8.23
CA GLY A 184 -6.13 -19.56 -8.59
C GLY A 184 -5.68 -18.36 -9.41
N TRP A 185 -6.58 -17.87 -10.27
CA TRP A 185 -6.41 -16.63 -11.02
C TRP A 185 -6.26 -15.41 -10.11
N LEU A 186 -5.41 -14.47 -10.56
CA LEU A 186 -5.26 -13.11 -10.04
C LEU A 186 -5.50 -12.07 -11.14
N SER A 187 -5.79 -10.83 -10.76
CA SER A 187 -6.28 -9.78 -11.68
C SER A 187 -5.30 -9.42 -12.81
N ASP A 188 -4.00 -9.64 -12.61
CA ASP A 188 -2.97 -9.45 -13.64
C ASP A 188 -2.89 -10.61 -14.67
N GLY A 189 -3.72 -11.64 -14.50
CA GLY A 189 -3.74 -12.86 -15.32
C GLY A 189 -2.64 -13.86 -14.95
N THR A 190 -1.98 -13.67 -13.81
CA THR A 190 -1.14 -14.72 -13.20
C THR A 190 -1.98 -15.71 -12.41
N VAL A 191 -1.38 -16.87 -12.17
CA VAL A 191 -2.01 -17.95 -11.41
C VAL A 191 -1.08 -18.33 -10.27
N GLN A 192 -1.56 -18.23 -9.04
CA GLN A 192 -0.74 -18.38 -7.84
C GLN A 192 -1.49 -19.12 -6.73
N TYR A 193 -0.79 -19.53 -5.67
CA TYR A 193 -1.41 -20.08 -4.46
C TYR A 193 -0.53 -19.90 -3.21
N PRO A 194 -1.09 -19.46 -2.07
CA PRO A 194 -0.35 -19.18 -0.85
C PRO A 194 -0.20 -20.43 0.04
N ILE A 195 1.01 -20.70 0.54
CA ILE A 195 1.27 -21.79 1.49
C ILE A 195 1.98 -21.23 2.72
N THR A 196 1.38 -21.36 3.89
CA THR A 196 2.01 -21.04 5.19
C THR A 196 2.59 -22.29 5.84
N LYS A 197 2.01 -23.47 5.57
CA LYS A 197 2.46 -24.77 6.08
C LYS A 197 2.94 -25.67 4.94
N PRO A 198 4.27 -25.75 4.69
CA PRO A 198 4.85 -26.63 3.67
C PRO A 198 4.38 -28.07 3.80
N ARG A 199 3.97 -28.67 2.68
CA ARG A 199 3.49 -30.07 2.64
C ARG A 199 3.58 -30.65 1.24
N GLN A 200 3.85 -31.95 1.17
CA GLN A 200 4.20 -32.63 -0.07
C GLN A 200 3.18 -32.48 -1.21
N PRO A 201 1.85 -32.61 -0.98
CA PRO A 201 0.85 -32.43 -2.06
C PRO A 201 0.78 -31.01 -2.61
N CYS A 202 1.25 -30.04 -1.84
CA CYS A 202 1.23 -28.63 -2.17
C CYS A 202 2.66 -28.22 -2.46
N GLY A 203 3.24 -28.66 -3.58
CA GLY A 203 4.58 -28.28 -4.05
C GLY A 203 5.74 -28.66 -3.14
N GLY A 204 5.66 -29.79 -2.42
CA GLY A 204 6.82 -30.37 -1.73
C GLY A 204 7.19 -29.69 -0.41
N ASN A 205 8.44 -29.91 0.01
CA ASN A 205 9.03 -29.38 1.24
C ASN A 205 9.70 -28.00 1.04
N VAL A 206 9.20 -27.22 0.09
CA VAL A 206 9.64 -25.83 -0.12
C VAL A 206 9.08 -24.95 1.00
N ALA A 207 9.88 -24.00 1.49
CA ALA A 207 9.50 -23.06 2.53
C ALA A 207 8.17 -22.32 2.23
N ALA A 208 7.56 -21.75 3.28
CA ALA A 208 6.33 -20.98 3.17
C ALA A 208 6.48 -19.83 2.16
N GLY A 209 5.43 -19.57 1.39
CA GLY A 209 5.44 -18.55 0.36
C GLY A 209 4.22 -18.63 -0.57
N VAL A 210 4.05 -17.59 -1.38
CA VAL A 210 3.13 -17.57 -2.51
C VAL A 210 3.81 -18.23 -3.71
N ARG A 211 3.34 -19.41 -4.11
CA ARG A 211 3.86 -20.08 -5.31
C ARG A 211 3.18 -19.54 -6.55
N SER A 212 3.96 -19.34 -7.61
CA SER A 212 3.47 -18.78 -8.86
C SER A 212 3.63 -19.75 -10.02
N TYR A 213 2.57 -19.89 -10.81
CA TYR A 213 2.62 -20.49 -12.14
C TYR A 213 2.87 -19.44 -13.22
N GLY A 214 3.06 -18.17 -12.86
CA GLY A 214 3.23 -17.06 -13.79
C GLY A 214 1.97 -16.73 -14.58
N ARG A 215 2.12 -15.95 -15.64
CA ARG A 215 1.01 -15.55 -16.52
C ARG A 215 0.51 -16.73 -17.34
N ARG A 216 -0.81 -16.89 -17.41
CA ARG A 216 -1.45 -17.99 -18.14
C ARG A 216 -2.38 -17.47 -19.23
N ASN A 217 -2.72 -18.34 -20.18
CA ASN A 217 -3.64 -17.98 -21.25
C ASN A 217 -5.06 -17.87 -20.66
N LYS A 218 -5.61 -16.65 -20.70
CA LYS A 218 -6.89 -16.29 -20.06
C LYS A 218 -8.09 -17.08 -20.58
N THR A 219 -8.01 -17.64 -21.79
CA THR A 219 -9.12 -18.36 -22.43
C THR A 219 -8.95 -19.87 -22.33
N ASN A 220 -7.74 -20.38 -22.57
CA ASN A 220 -7.50 -21.82 -22.73
C ASN A 220 -7.15 -22.53 -21.42
N ASN A 221 -6.62 -21.82 -20.43
CA ASN A 221 -6.26 -22.42 -19.15
C ASN A 221 -7.42 -22.29 -18.16
N HIS A 222 -7.52 -23.28 -17.27
CA HIS A 222 -8.58 -23.33 -16.27
C HIS A 222 -7.97 -23.55 -14.88
N PHE A 223 -8.42 -22.76 -13.91
CA PHE A 223 -7.95 -22.76 -12.52
C PHE A 223 -9.11 -22.42 -11.57
N ASP A 224 -8.82 -22.31 -10.28
CA ASP A 224 -9.73 -21.67 -9.33
C ASP A 224 -9.54 -20.14 -9.43
N VAL A 225 -10.10 -19.37 -8.51
CA VAL A 225 -9.86 -17.93 -8.43
C VAL A 225 -9.72 -17.47 -6.97
N PHE A 226 -8.89 -16.46 -6.74
CA PHE A 226 -8.93 -15.72 -5.48
C PHE A 226 -9.75 -14.44 -5.69
N CYS A 227 -10.83 -14.31 -4.92
CA CYS A 227 -11.66 -13.12 -4.92
C CYS A 227 -11.30 -12.23 -3.74
N TRP A 228 -11.43 -10.92 -3.91
CA TRP A 228 -11.25 -9.92 -2.87
C TRP A 228 -12.51 -9.08 -2.72
N THR A 229 -12.96 -8.91 -1.48
CA THR A 229 -14.05 -8.00 -1.12
C THR A 229 -13.53 -6.98 -0.10
N PRO A 230 -13.93 -5.70 -0.19
CA PRO A 230 -13.66 -4.74 0.87
C PRO A 230 -14.30 -5.18 2.19
N GLY A 231 -13.64 -4.88 3.31
CA GLY A 231 -14.16 -5.18 4.65
C GLY A 231 -15.09 -4.08 5.15
N TYR A 232 -16.33 -4.45 5.46
CA TYR A 232 -17.28 -3.63 6.22
C TYR A 232 -17.30 -4.14 7.67
N ASN A 233 -17.13 -3.24 8.64
CA ASN A 233 -17.33 -3.55 10.06
C ASN A 233 -18.81 -3.46 10.45
#